data_AF-A0A396ILM6-F1
#
_entry.id   AF-A0A396ILM6-F1
#
_cell.length_a   1.000
_cell.length_b   1.000
_cell.length_c   1.000
_cell.angle_alpha   90.00
_cell.angle_beta   90.00
_cell.angle_gamma   90.00
#
_symmetry.space_group_name_H-M   'P 1'
#
loop_
_entity.id
_entity.type
_entity.pdbx_description
1 polymer ?
#
loop_
_entity_poly.entity_id
_entity_poly.type
_entity_poly.pdbx_seq_one_letter_code
_entity_poly.pdbx_strand_id
1 'polypeptide(L)'
;MNNTHEVAQKLLKHHRHSQTLGLVIGGSARRTEAESLAKGINIVVATPGRLLDHLQNTKRFIYNNLKCLIIDEADRILEANFEDELKQIIKLLPKNRQTALFSATQTKKVEDLARLSFQTTPIYIDVDDGRKKVTNEGLLQGYVVVPCAKRFMVLYSFLKRHKSKKVMVFFSSCNSVKFHADIFNHIHLHCSSIYGKQKQQTRTTTFVDFCQAEKGILLCTDVAARGLDIPSVVYTSFISTYMKFFK
;
A
#
# COMPACT_ATOMS: atom_id res chain seq x y z
N MET A 1 4.06 1.59 -1.37
CA MET A 1 4.90 0.82 -2.34
C MET A 1 5.06 1.45 -3.72
N ASN A 2 4.00 1.88 -4.42
CA ASN A 2 4.19 2.65 -5.68
C ASN A 2 4.98 3.95 -5.45
N ASN A 3 4.77 4.60 -4.29
CA ASN A 3 5.48 5.82 -3.92
C ASN A 3 7.00 5.61 -3.79
N THR A 4 7.46 4.55 -3.12
CA THR A 4 8.90 4.23 -2.97
C THR A 4 9.59 4.06 -4.33
N HIS A 5 8.93 3.36 -5.27
CA HIS A 5 9.45 3.19 -6.63
C HIS A 5 9.48 4.51 -7.41
N GLU A 6 8.43 5.34 -7.32
CA GLU A 6 8.41 6.66 -7.97
C GLU A 6 9.48 7.60 -7.42
N VAL A 7 9.68 7.63 -6.11
CA VAL A 7 10.74 8.43 -5.47
C VAL A 7 12.12 7.93 -5.90
N ALA A 8 12.35 6.62 -5.87
CA ALA A 8 13.60 6.03 -6.37
C ALA A 8 13.83 6.39 -7.84
N GLN A 9 12.80 6.31 -8.69
CA GLN A 9 12.88 6.69 -10.09
C GLN A 9 13.23 8.17 -10.27
N LYS A 10 12.67 9.07 -9.46
CA LYS A 10 13.02 10.51 -9.48
C LYS A 10 14.48 10.74 -9.11
N LEU A 11 14.99 10.09 -8.06
CA LEU A 11 16.39 10.21 -7.64
C LEU A 11 17.36 9.66 -8.68
N LEU A 12 17.03 8.53 -9.28
CA LEU A 12 17.85 7.89 -10.32
C LEU A 12 17.91 8.68 -11.64
N LYS A 13 17.01 9.65 -11.87
CA LYS A 13 17.12 10.56 -13.04
C LYS A 13 18.44 11.32 -13.06
N HIS A 14 19.07 11.55 -11.91
CA HIS A 14 20.34 12.24 -11.78
C HIS A 14 21.57 11.31 -11.91
N HIS A 15 21.36 9.98 -11.94
CA HIS A 15 22.41 8.96 -11.99
C HIS A 15 22.21 7.95 -13.14
N ARG A 16 21.62 8.42 -14.25
CA ARG A 16 21.07 7.63 -15.39
C ARG A 16 21.99 6.57 -16.01
N HIS A 17 23.29 6.60 -15.77
CA HIS A 17 24.25 5.71 -16.43
C HIS A 17 24.77 4.55 -15.57
N SER A 18 24.40 4.43 -14.28
CA SER A 18 25.01 3.43 -13.39
C SER A 18 24.05 2.45 -12.72
N GLN A 19 22.77 2.79 -12.54
CA GLN A 19 21.87 2.00 -11.69
C GLN A 19 20.52 1.74 -12.37
N THR A 20 20.05 0.49 -12.26
CA THR A 20 18.75 0.01 -12.76
C THR A 20 17.77 -0.21 -11.61
N LEU A 21 16.49 0.09 -11.86
CA LEU A 21 15.40 -0.05 -10.89
C LEU A 21 14.34 -1.03 -11.41
N GLY A 22 13.96 -1.99 -10.57
CA GLY A 22 12.91 -2.97 -10.84
C GLY A 22 11.76 -2.84 -9.85
N LEU A 23 10.54 -3.01 -10.35
CA LEU A 23 9.32 -3.11 -9.56
C LEU A 23 8.78 -4.54 -9.63
N VAL A 24 8.63 -5.20 -8.49
CA VAL A 24 8.22 -6.61 -8.39
C VAL A 24 7.02 -6.73 -7.47
N ILE A 25 5.81 -6.70 -8.04
CA ILE A 25 4.57 -6.63 -7.25
C ILE A 25 3.50 -7.59 -7.76
N GLY A 26 2.66 -8.07 -6.84
CA GLY A 26 1.52 -8.91 -7.18
C GLY A 26 0.59 -8.25 -8.21
N GLY A 27 0.08 -9.04 -9.16
CA GLY A 27 -0.83 -8.57 -10.21
C GLY A 27 -0.15 -8.04 -11.48
N SER A 28 1.18 -7.89 -11.48
CA SER A 28 1.99 -7.56 -12.67
C SER A 28 2.39 -8.82 -13.46
N ALA A 29 2.84 -8.61 -14.71
CA ALA A 29 3.25 -9.68 -15.61
C ALA A 29 4.55 -10.36 -15.15
N ARG A 30 4.42 -11.56 -14.58
CA ARG A 30 5.55 -12.33 -14.00
C ARG A 30 6.70 -12.55 -14.96
N ARG A 31 6.37 -12.82 -16.23
CA ARG A 31 7.36 -13.10 -17.25
C ARG A 31 8.27 -11.89 -17.49
N THR A 32 7.69 -10.70 -17.60
CA THR A 32 8.42 -9.45 -17.79
C THR A 32 9.30 -9.12 -16.58
N GLU A 33 8.80 -9.36 -15.36
CA GLU A 33 9.59 -9.23 -14.13
C GLU A 33 10.78 -10.21 -14.12
N ALA A 34 10.54 -11.49 -14.44
CA ALA A 34 11.58 -12.52 -14.47
C ALA A 34 12.66 -12.23 -15.53
N GLU A 35 12.26 -11.78 -16.71
CA GLU A 35 13.20 -11.39 -17.78
C GLU A 35 14.05 -10.18 -17.37
N SER A 36 13.45 -9.20 -16.67
CA SER A 36 14.17 -8.03 -16.16
C SER A 36 15.14 -8.41 -15.05
N LEU A 37 14.70 -9.23 -14.09
CA LEU A 37 15.55 -9.73 -13.01
C LEU A 37 16.71 -10.59 -13.54
N ALA A 38 16.48 -11.37 -14.61
CA ALA A 38 17.49 -12.19 -15.25
C ALA A 38 18.57 -11.37 -16.00
N LYS A 39 18.23 -10.17 -16.47
CA LYS A 39 19.20 -9.22 -17.06
C LYS A 39 20.09 -8.57 -16.00
N GLY A 40 19.66 -8.60 -14.73
CA GLY A 40 20.31 -7.94 -13.61
C GLY A 40 19.66 -6.60 -13.31
N ILE A 41 19.28 -6.40 -12.04
CA ILE A 41 18.71 -5.16 -11.52
C ILE A 41 19.49 -4.75 -10.28
N ASN A 42 19.88 -3.48 -10.18
CA ASN A 42 20.64 -2.99 -9.03
C ASN A 42 19.76 -2.71 -7.81
N ILE A 43 18.56 -2.14 -8.02
CA ILE A 43 17.60 -1.79 -6.97
C ILE A 43 16.26 -2.44 -7.28
N VAL A 44 15.73 -3.23 -6.35
CA VAL A 44 14.43 -3.88 -6.49
C VAL A 44 13.49 -3.39 -5.39
N VAL A 45 12.34 -2.84 -5.79
CA VAL A 45 11.22 -2.52 -4.89
C VAL A 45 10.17 -3.62 -5.07
N ALA A 46 9.80 -4.30 -3.99
CA ALA A 46 8.94 -5.47 -4.11
C ALA A 46 7.94 -5.68 -2.96
N THR A 47 6.82 -6.32 -3.27
CA THR A 47 5.93 -6.92 -2.25
C THR A 47 6.47 -8.29 -1.83
N PRO A 48 6.46 -8.67 -0.53
CA PRO A 48 7.07 -9.90 -0.04
C PRO A 48 6.65 -11.16 -0.81
N GLY A 49 5.34 -11.42 -0.96
CA GLY A 49 4.87 -12.64 -1.64
C GLY A 49 5.39 -12.76 -3.09
N ARG A 50 5.44 -11.66 -3.84
CA ARG A 50 5.96 -11.69 -5.22
C ARG A 50 7.48 -11.80 -5.27
N LEU A 51 8.19 -11.17 -4.33
CA LEU A 51 9.64 -11.31 -4.22
C LEU A 51 10.03 -12.76 -3.90
N LEU A 52 9.33 -13.40 -2.97
CA LEU A 52 9.59 -14.79 -2.59
C LEU A 52 9.41 -15.74 -3.77
N ASP A 53 8.32 -15.59 -4.55
CA ASP A 53 8.12 -16.35 -5.79
C ASP A 53 9.32 -16.18 -6.74
N HIS A 54 9.82 -14.96 -6.94
CA HIS A 54 10.99 -14.76 -7.79
C HIS A 54 12.28 -15.36 -7.21
N LEU A 55 12.52 -15.25 -5.91
CA LEU A 55 13.69 -15.85 -5.25
C LEU A 55 13.72 -17.38 -5.37
N GLN A 56 12.55 -18.03 -5.30
CA GLN A 56 12.45 -19.50 -5.37
C GLN A 56 12.43 -20.02 -6.81
N ASN A 57 11.76 -19.31 -7.73
CA ASN A 57 11.39 -19.88 -9.03
C ASN A 57 12.07 -19.19 -10.23
N THR A 58 12.85 -18.12 -10.05
CA THR A 58 13.54 -17.42 -11.15
C THR A 58 15.01 -17.81 -11.22
N LYS A 59 15.35 -18.78 -12.09
CA LYS A 59 16.70 -19.39 -12.19
C LYS A 59 17.87 -18.41 -12.36
N ARG A 60 17.65 -17.25 -13.00
CA ARG A 60 18.69 -16.26 -13.30
C ARG A 60 18.64 -15.02 -12.40
N PHE A 61 17.84 -15.04 -11.33
CA PHE A 61 17.79 -13.92 -10.41
C PHE A 61 19.01 -13.95 -9.48
N ILE A 62 19.93 -12.98 -9.67
CA ILE A 62 21.16 -12.88 -8.89
C ILE A 62 20.91 -12.04 -7.65
N TYR A 63 20.88 -12.67 -6.46
CA TYR A 63 20.69 -11.99 -5.17
C TYR A 63 21.83 -12.24 -4.17
N ASN A 64 22.80 -13.09 -4.49
CA ASN A 64 23.93 -13.43 -3.59
C ASN A 64 24.84 -12.24 -3.27
N ASN A 65 24.84 -11.21 -4.11
CA ASN A 65 25.65 -9.99 -3.93
C ASN A 65 24.87 -8.85 -3.25
N LEU A 66 23.72 -9.14 -2.63
CA LEU A 66 22.89 -8.13 -1.97
C LEU A 66 23.69 -7.37 -0.91
N LYS A 67 23.72 -6.04 -1.03
CA LYS A 67 24.43 -5.16 -0.09
C LYS A 67 23.53 -4.57 0.99
N CYS A 68 22.27 -4.32 0.66
CA CYS A 68 21.33 -3.68 1.58
C CYS A 68 19.94 -4.34 1.47
N LEU A 69 19.33 -4.64 2.62
CA LEU A 69 17.94 -5.02 2.75
C LEU A 69 17.20 -3.92 3.52
N ILE A 70 16.18 -3.33 2.91
CA ILE A 70 15.31 -2.36 3.56
C ILE A 70 13.91 -2.97 3.70
N ILE A 71 13.43 -3.04 4.94
CA ILE A 71 12.06 -3.44 5.26
C ILE A 71 11.31 -2.17 5.63
N ASP A 72 10.49 -1.67 4.72
CA ASP A 72 9.71 -0.44 4.89
C ASP A 72 8.26 -0.78 5.27
N GLU A 73 7.60 0.08 6.05
CA GLU A 73 6.25 -0.12 6.59
C GLU A 73 6.06 -1.50 7.26
N ALA A 74 6.99 -1.94 8.12
CA ALA A 74 7.04 -3.32 8.62
C ALA A 74 5.76 -3.77 9.35
N ASP A 75 5.13 -2.88 10.11
CA ASP A 75 3.83 -3.09 10.76
C ASP A 75 2.73 -3.42 9.75
N ARG A 76 2.71 -2.71 8.60
CA ARG A 76 1.74 -2.98 7.52
C ARG A 76 1.99 -4.30 6.83
N ILE A 77 3.25 -4.68 6.66
CA ILE A 77 3.60 -5.98 6.09
C ILE A 77 3.07 -7.12 6.99
N LEU A 78 3.24 -6.98 8.30
CA LEU A 78 2.78 -7.96 9.29
C LEU A 78 1.25 -8.01 9.41
N GLU A 79 0.56 -6.87 9.36
CA GLU A 79 -0.91 -6.81 9.32
C GLU A 79 -1.50 -7.45 8.06
N ALA A 80 -0.76 -7.43 6.95
CA ALA A 80 -1.14 -8.09 5.70
C ALA A 80 -0.87 -9.60 5.71
N ASN A 81 -0.43 -10.17 6.84
CA ASN A 81 -0.09 -11.57 7.03
C ASN A 81 1.05 -12.07 6.13
N PHE A 82 2.00 -11.20 5.77
CA PHE A 82 3.20 -11.60 5.00
C PHE A 82 4.39 -12.02 5.88
N GLU A 83 4.12 -12.39 7.13
CA GLU A 83 5.15 -12.71 8.12
C GLU A 83 5.97 -13.93 7.70
N ASP A 84 5.31 -14.97 7.21
CA ASP A 84 5.97 -16.21 6.81
C ASP A 84 6.79 -16.02 5.52
N GLU A 85 6.31 -15.21 4.58
CA GLU A 85 7.04 -14.86 3.38
C GLU A 85 8.29 -14.05 3.71
N LEU A 86 8.19 -13.06 4.62
CA LEU A 86 9.34 -12.29 5.09
C LEU A 86 10.41 -13.19 5.73
N LYS A 87 10.00 -14.12 6.60
CA LYS A 87 10.93 -15.08 7.24
C LYS A 87 11.67 -15.92 6.20
N GLN A 88 10.97 -16.38 5.17
CA GLN A 88 11.58 -17.14 4.07
C GLN A 88 12.52 -16.28 3.22
N ILE A 89 12.14 -15.04 2.89
CA ILE A 89 13.00 -14.10 2.16
C ILE A 89 14.30 -13.87 2.93
N ILE A 90 14.20 -13.53 4.22
CA ILE A 90 15.37 -13.26 5.08
C ILE A 90 16.31 -14.46 5.14
N LYS A 91 15.74 -15.69 5.16
CA LYS A 91 16.49 -16.94 5.17
C LYS A 91 17.22 -17.21 3.85
N LEU A 92 16.63 -16.84 2.71
CA LEU A 92 17.23 -17.02 1.38
C LEU A 92 18.32 -15.98 1.07
N LEU A 93 18.15 -14.75 1.54
CA LEU A 93 19.07 -13.65 1.25
C LEU A 93 20.42 -13.81 1.96
N PRO A 94 21.52 -13.33 1.35
CA PRO A 94 22.85 -13.46 1.94
C PRO A 94 22.94 -12.71 3.27
N LYS A 95 23.64 -13.32 4.24
CA LYS A 95 23.77 -12.75 5.58
C LYS A 95 24.63 -11.47 5.57
N ASN A 96 25.79 -11.47 4.92
CA ASN A 96 26.64 -10.29 4.89
C ASN A 96 26.04 -9.13 4.06
N ARG A 97 25.19 -8.31 4.70
CA ARG A 97 24.46 -7.17 4.13
C ARG A 97 24.13 -6.16 5.25
N GLN A 98 23.98 -4.90 4.88
CA GLN A 98 23.32 -3.92 5.73
C GLN A 98 21.81 -4.21 5.76
N THR A 99 21.18 -4.11 6.93
CA THR A 99 19.72 -4.21 7.06
C THR A 99 19.21 -2.94 7.70
N ALA A 100 18.08 -2.42 7.22
CA ALA A 100 17.35 -1.33 7.84
C ALA A 100 15.86 -1.71 7.90
N LEU A 101 15.21 -1.40 9.02
CA LEU A 101 13.79 -1.68 9.23
C LEU A 101 13.12 -0.36 9.63
N PHE A 102 12.09 0.02 8.90
CA PHE A 102 11.28 1.20 9.13
C PHE A 102 9.84 0.77 9.41
N SER A 103 9.26 1.34 10.46
CA SER A 103 7.86 1.09 10.83
C SER A 103 7.31 2.31 11.54
N ALA A 104 6.02 2.57 11.32
CA ALA A 104 5.33 3.66 11.99
C ALA A 104 4.90 3.29 13.43
N THR A 105 4.86 2.00 13.76
CA THR A 105 4.41 1.52 15.06
C THR A 105 5.35 0.45 15.61
N GLN A 106 5.58 0.50 16.92
CA GLN A 106 6.33 -0.54 17.62
C GLN A 106 5.35 -1.55 18.21
N THR A 107 5.25 -2.71 17.58
CA THR A 107 4.50 -3.86 18.11
C THR A 107 5.46 -5.00 18.41
N LYS A 108 5.06 -5.92 19.30
CA LYS A 108 5.87 -7.13 19.59
C LYS A 108 6.25 -7.89 18.31
N LYS A 109 5.33 -7.99 17.34
CA LYS A 109 5.62 -8.62 16.05
C LYS A 109 6.70 -7.91 15.25
N VAL A 110 6.74 -6.58 15.28
CA VAL A 110 7.80 -5.79 14.63
C VAL A 110 9.14 -6.00 15.33
N GLU A 111 9.15 -6.07 16.66
CA GLU A 111 10.36 -6.39 17.44
C GLU A 111 10.88 -7.80 17.13
N ASP A 112 10.00 -8.78 17.05
CA ASP A 112 10.35 -10.17 16.68
C ASP A 112 10.90 -10.24 15.26
N LEU A 113 10.28 -9.53 14.32
CA LEU A 113 10.79 -9.41 12.94
C LEU A 113 12.17 -8.75 12.89
N ALA A 114 12.40 -7.71 13.70
CA ALA A 114 13.71 -7.07 13.79
C ALA A 114 14.76 -8.09 14.27
N ARG A 115 14.50 -8.83 15.35
CA ARG A 115 15.41 -9.87 15.87
C ARG A 115 15.77 -10.93 14.83
N LEU A 116 14.83 -11.27 13.94
CA LEU A 116 15.06 -12.22 12.84
C LEU A 116 15.83 -11.61 11.65
N SER A 117 15.64 -10.32 11.39
CA SER A 117 16.17 -9.64 10.20
C SER A 117 17.62 -9.18 10.36
N PHE A 118 17.99 -8.76 11.57
CA PHE A 118 19.32 -8.23 11.89
C PHE A 118 20.26 -9.35 12.35
N GLN A 119 21.53 -9.28 11.92
CA GLN A 119 22.59 -10.18 12.39
C GLN A 119 23.30 -9.71 13.64
N THR A 120 23.35 -8.41 13.81
CA THR A 120 23.96 -7.73 14.96
C THR A 120 22.89 -6.93 15.68
N THR A 121 23.18 -6.50 16.89
CA THR A 121 22.30 -5.59 17.63
C THR A 121 22.06 -4.33 16.79
N PRO A 122 20.81 -4.03 16.41
CA PRO A 122 20.51 -2.82 15.64
C PRO A 122 20.57 -1.59 16.55
N ILE A 123 20.89 -0.44 15.95
CA ILE A 123 20.68 0.85 16.61
C ILE A 123 19.20 1.16 16.51
N TYR A 124 18.55 1.27 17.67
CA TYR A 124 17.13 1.63 17.76
C TYR A 124 17.01 3.15 17.83
N ILE A 125 16.20 3.72 16.93
CA ILE A 125 15.92 5.16 16.88
C ILE A 125 14.40 5.29 16.97
N ASP A 126 13.93 5.87 18.07
CA ASP A 126 12.54 6.27 18.25
C ASP A 126 12.47 7.77 18.46
N VAL A 127 11.52 8.41 17.78
CA VAL A 127 11.31 9.86 17.81
C VAL A 127 10.18 10.20 18.78
N ASP A 128 9.48 9.20 19.33
CA ASP A 128 8.17 9.37 19.96
C ASP A 128 8.08 8.66 21.33
N ASP A 129 9.12 8.81 22.16
CA ASP A 129 9.34 8.18 23.50
C ASP A 129 8.28 8.55 24.58
N GLY A 130 7.08 8.97 24.20
CA GLY A 130 5.97 9.33 25.09
C GLY A 130 4.55 9.37 24.50
N ARG A 131 4.34 9.24 23.18
CA ARG A 131 2.97 9.33 22.59
C ARG A 131 2.34 7.96 22.37
N LYS A 132 1.49 7.54 23.30
CA LYS A 132 0.68 6.31 23.21
C LYS A 132 -0.44 6.33 22.15
N LYS A 133 -0.66 7.44 21.42
CA LYS A 133 -1.73 7.57 20.42
C LYS A 133 -1.27 8.31 19.17
N VAL A 134 -1.31 7.60 18.04
CA VAL A 134 -1.09 8.11 16.66
C VAL A 134 -2.33 8.88 16.14
N THR A 135 -3.11 9.52 17.00
CA THR A 135 -4.20 10.38 16.54
C THR A 135 -3.61 11.74 16.22
N ASN A 136 -3.39 12.03 14.93
CA ASN A 136 -3.01 13.35 14.45
C ASN A 136 -3.99 14.39 15.04
N GLU A 137 -3.48 15.31 15.87
CA GLU A 137 -4.29 16.32 16.57
C GLU A 137 -5.07 17.23 15.61
N GLY A 138 -4.66 17.32 14.34
CA GLY A 138 -5.35 18.06 13.28
C GLY A 138 -6.44 17.31 12.52
N LEU A 139 -6.64 16.00 12.75
CA LEU A 139 -7.62 15.19 12.02
C LEU A 139 -8.96 15.14 12.77
N LEU A 140 -10.01 15.72 12.20
CA LEU A 140 -11.34 15.68 12.78
C LEU A 140 -12.03 14.35 12.45
N GLN A 141 -12.33 13.58 13.49
CA GLN A 141 -13.00 12.28 13.36
C GLN A 141 -14.47 12.41 13.78
N GLY A 142 -15.38 12.04 12.89
CA GLY A 142 -16.81 11.97 13.14
C GLY A 142 -17.36 10.57 12.87
N TYR A 143 -18.50 10.25 13.46
CA TYR A 143 -19.23 9.04 13.11
C TYR A 143 -20.74 9.30 13.16
N VAL A 144 -21.47 8.50 12.38
CA VAL A 144 -22.93 8.46 12.42
C VAL A 144 -23.39 7.00 12.54
N VAL A 145 -24.33 6.79 13.45
CA VAL A 145 -25.00 5.49 13.62
C VAL A 145 -26.18 5.46 12.68
N VAL A 146 -26.15 4.55 11.69
CA VAL A 146 -27.18 4.46 10.66
C VAL A 146 -27.72 3.03 10.60
N PRO A 147 -29.05 2.83 10.73
CA PRO A 147 -29.67 1.54 10.49
C PRO A 147 -29.30 0.99 9.11
N CYS A 148 -29.07 -0.32 9.00
CA CYS A 148 -28.57 -0.96 7.78
C CYS A 148 -29.37 -0.53 6.52
N ALA A 149 -30.70 -0.53 6.61
CA ALA A 149 -31.60 -0.15 5.51
C ALA A 149 -31.42 1.30 4.99
N LYS A 150 -30.89 2.21 5.81
CA LYS A 150 -30.69 3.62 5.45
C LYS A 150 -29.26 3.97 5.03
N ARG A 151 -28.29 3.06 5.20
CA ARG A 151 -26.87 3.33 4.95
C ARG A 151 -26.59 3.81 3.53
N PHE A 152 -27.18 3.13 2.54
CA PHE A 152 -27.03 3.51 1.14
C PHE A 152 -27.55 4.94 0.87
N MET A 153 -28.74 5.27 1.39
CA MET A 153 -29.35 6.59 1.20
C MET A 153 -28.53 7.71 1.85
N VAL A 154 -28.04 7.49 3.07
CA VAL A 154 -27.18 8.45 3.79
C VAL A 154 -25.86 8.65 3.05
N LEU A 155 -25.22 7.57 2.61
CA LEU A 155 -24.00 7.63 1.81
C LEU A 155 -24.22 8.37 0.49
N TYR A 156 -25.29 8.05 -0.24
CA TYR A 156 -25.63 8.74 -1.49
C TYR A 156 -25.84 10.25 -1.26
N SER A 157 -26.61 10.61 -0.22
CA SER A 157 -26.86 12.02 0.12
C SER A 157 -25.56 12.76 0.45
N PHE A 158 -24.69 12.11 1.23
CA PHE A 158 -23.36 12.64 1.57
C PHE A 158 -22.51 12.86 0.32
N LEU A 159 -22.36 11.84 -0.52
CA LEU A 159 -21.55 11.93 -1.74
C LEU A 159 -22.14 12.94 -2.74
N LYS A 160 -23.46 13.04 -2.84
CA LYS A 160 -24.15 14.03 -3.69
C LYS A 160 -23.90 15.45 -3.21
N ARG A 161 -23.86 15.69 -1.90
CA ARG A 161 -23.55 17.02 -1.32
C ARG A 161 -22.08 17.41 -1.49
N HIS A 162 -21.18 16.42 -1.58
CA HIS A 162 -19.73 16.63 -1.64
C HIS A 162 -19.11 16.29 -3.01
N LYS A 163 -19.89 16.30 -4.11
CA LYS A 163 -19.37 16.01 -5.48
C LYS A 163 -18.24 16.94 -5.96
N SER A 164 -18.14 18.14 -5.39
CA SER A 164 -17.08 19.11 -5.72
C SER A 164 -15.80 18.90 -4.92
N LYS A 165 -15.75 17.88 -4.06
CA LYS A 165 -14.59 17.55 -3.22
C LYS A 165 -13.97 16.24 -3.67
N LYS A 166 -12.75 16.01 -3.19
CA LYS A 166 -12.05 14.73 -3.31
C LYS A 166 -12.40 13.85 -2.10
N VAL A 167 -13.15 12.78 -2.35
CA VAL A 167 -13.73 11.91 -1.32
C VAL A 167 -13.29 10.47 -1.54
N MET A 168 -12.82 9.83 -0.48
CA MET A 168 -12.56 8.39 -0.47
C MET A 168 -13.58 7.66 0.39
N VAL A 169 -14.05 6.52 -0.11
CA VAL A 169 -15.01 5.66 0.58
C VAL A 169 -14.45 4.25 0.66
N PHE A 170 -14.27 3.76 1.88
CA PHE A 170 -13.72 2.47 2.22
C PHE A 170 -14.84 1.47 2.51
N PHE A 171 -14.77 0.32 1.85
CA PHE A 171 -15.66 -0.81 2.03
C PHE A 171 -14.88 -2.03 2.50
N SER A 172 -15.54 -2.89 3.27
CA SER A 172 -14.93 -4.12 3.80
C SER A 172 -14.66 -5.20 2.75
N SER A 173 -15.31 -5.17 1.57
CA SER A 173 -15.16 -6.21 0.56
C SER A 173 -15.16 -5.69 -0.87
N CYS A 174 -14.44 -6.41 -1.75
CA CYS A 174 -14.38 -6.11 -3.18
C CYS A 174 -15.77 -6.14 -3.84
N ASN A 175 -16.62 -7.07 -3.41
CA ASN A 175 -17.99 -7.19 -3.94
C ASN A 175 -18.83 -5.97 -3.56
N SER A 176 -18.63 -5.42 -2.35
CA SER A 176 -19.33 -4.20 -1.92
C SER A 176 -18.87 -2.98 -2.73
N VAL A 177 -17.56 -2.82 -2.97
CA VAL A 177 -17.05 -1.75 -3.84
C VAL A 177 -17.68 -1.83 -5.23
N LYS A 178 -17.68 -3.03 -5.84
CA LYS A 178 -18.26 -3.25 -7.17
C LYS A 178 -19.75 -2.93 -7.20
N PHE A 179 -20.53 -3.47 -6.27
CA PHE A 179 -21.97 -3.25 -6.16
C PHE A 179 -22.31 -1.75 -6.05
N HIS A 180 -21.60 -1.02 -5.18
CA HIS A 180 -21.85 0.41 -5.01
C HIS A 180 -21.39 1.21 -6.22
N ALA A 181 -20.26 0.87 -6.86
CA ALA A 181 -19.81 1.51 -8.09
C ALA A 181 -20.84 1.38 -9.21
N ASP A 182 -21.37 0.17 -9.41
CA ASP A 182 -22.38 -0.12 -10.45
C ASP A 182 -23.67 0.68 -10.20
N ILE A 183 -24.17 0.70 -8.96
CA ILE A 183 -25.37 1.48 -8.61
C ILE A 183 -25.14 2.98 -8.76
N PHE A 184 -24.02 3.50 -8.25
CA PHE A 184 -23.72 4.93 -8.33
C PHE A 184 -23.60 5.41 -9.77
N ASN A 185 -22.97 4.62 -10.64
CA ASN A 185 -22.92 4.91 -12.07
C ASN A 185 -24.32 4.91 -12.71
N HIS A 186 -25.19 3.97 -12.34
CA HIS A 186 -26.57 3.91 -12.84
C HIS A 186 -27.41 5.14 -12.44
N ILE A 187 -27.16 5.72 -11.27
CA ILE A 187 -27.85 6.95 -10.80
C ILE A 187 -27.07 8.24 -11.09
N HIS A 188 -26.16 8.21 -12.06
CA HIS A 188 -25.36 9.35 -12.54
C HIS A 188 -24.53 10.03 -11.45
N LEU A 189 -24.00 9.24 -10.52
CA LEU A 189 -22.95 9.64 -9.59
C LEU A 189 -21.64 8.96 -10.02
N HIS A 190 -20.81 9.71 -10.76
CA HIS A 190 -19.53 9.20 -11.22
C HIS A 190 -18.58 8.92 -10.06
N CYS A 191 -18.20 7.65 -9.93
CA CYS A 191 -17.29 7.15 -8.91
C CYS A 191 -16.21 6.30 -9.57
N SER A 192 -14.94 6.57 -9.25
CA SER A 192 -13.84 5.67 -9.53
C SER A 192 -13.82 4.54 -8.50
N SER A 193 -13.29 3.37 -8.85
CA SER A 193 -13.17 2.28 -7.88
C SER A 193 -11.86 1.50 -7.99
N ILE A 194 -11.28 1.15 -6.84
CA ILE A 194 -10.06 0.33 -6.73
C ILE A 194 -10.31 -0.82 -5.76
N TYR A 195 -10.22 -2.06 -6.23
CA TYR A 195 -10.36 -3.27 -5.40
C TYR A 195 -9.55 -4.45 -5.94
N GLY A 196 -9.25 -5.43 -5.10
CA GLY A 196 -8.24 -6.47 -5.37
C GLY A 196 -8.54 -7.42 -6.55
N LYS A 197 -9.78 -7.53 -7.01
CA LYS A 197 -10.14 -8.34 -8.19
C LYS A 197 -9.89 -7.63 -9.53
N GLN A 198 -9.57 -6.34 -9.53
CA GLN A 198 -9.24 -5.62 -10.76
C GLN A 198 -7.81 -5.94 -11.22
N LYS A 199 -7.57 -5.85 -12.52
CA LYS A 199 -6.22 -5.93 -13.08
C LYS A 199 -5.35 -4.82 -12.51
N GLN A 200 -4.08 -5.11 -12.25
CA GLN A 200 -3.14 -4.15 -11.66
C GLN A 200 -3.01 -2.88 -12.50
N GLN A 201 -2.99 -3.00 -13.83
CA GLN A 201 -2.94 -1.85 -14.73
C GLN A 201 -4.12 -0.89 -14.51
N THR A 202 -5.35 -1.41 -14.42
CA THR A 202 -6.54 -0.60 -14.13
C THR A 202 -6.42 0.09 -12.78
N ARG A 203 -5.99 -0.64 -11.74
CA ARG A 203 -5.79 -0.07 -10.39
C ARG A 203 -4.79 1.08 -10.41
N THR A 204 -3.66 0.90 -11.09
CA THR A 204 -2.62 1.93 -11.21
C THR A 204 -3.14 3.15 -11.99
N THR A 205 -3.78 2.96 -13.14
CA THR A 205 -4.34 4.07 -13.93
C THR A 205 -5.40 4.84 -13.12
N THR A 206 -6.38 4.16 -12.55
CA THR A 206 -7.43 4.79 -11.74
C THR A 206 -6.86 5.54 -10.53
N PHE A 207 -5.80 5.01 -9.90
CA PHE A 207 -5.12 5.68 -8.80
C PHE A 207 -4.43 6.98 -9.26
N VAL A 208 -3.66 6.92 -10.35
CA VAL A 208 -2.95 8.08 -10.88
C VAL A 208 -3.94 9.16 -11.32
N ASP A 209 -4.99 8.78 -12.05
CA ASP A 209 -6.05 9.69 -12.48
C ASP A 209 -6.73 10.36 -11.28
N PHE A 210 -7.03 9.59 -10.23
CA PHE A 210 -7.61 10.13 -9.01
C PHE A 210 -6.66 11.06 -8.26
N CYS A 211 -5.36 10.74 -8.21
CA CYS A 211 -4.36 11.61 -7.58
C CYS A 211 -4.25 12.97 -8.29
N GLN A 212 -4.32 12.98 -9.61
CA GLN A 212 -4.26 14.19 -10.44
C GLN A 212 -5.58 14.98 -10.46
N ALA A 213 -6.70 14.33 -10.16
CA ALA A 213 -8.00 14.99 -10.11
C ALA A 213 -8.13 15.96 -8.92
N GLU A 214 -8.66 17.15 -9.18
CA GLU A 214 -9.00 18.16 -8.15
C GLU A 214 -10.22 17.74 -7.31
N LYS A 215 -11.16 17.01 -7.92
CA LYS A 215 -12.39 16.50 -7.30
C LYS A 215 -12.70 15.10 -7.81
N GLY A 216 -13.43 14.32 -7.02
CA GLY A 216 -13.84 12.99 -7.42
C GLY A 216 -14.18 12.11 -6.22
N ILE A 217 -14.86 11.00 -6.48
CA ILE A 217 -15.20 10.00 -5.48
C ILE A 217 -14.46 8.71 -5.83
N LEU A 218 -13.68 8.18 -4.89
CA LEU A 218 -12.99 6.90 -5.02
C LEU A 218 -13.54 5.89 -4.02
N LEU A 219 -14.10 4.80 -4.54
CA LEU A 219 -14.56 3.65 -3.76
C LEU A 219 -13.46 2.60 -3.69
N CYS A 220 -13.04 2.19 -2.50
CA CYS A 220 -11.93 1.26 -2.35
C CYS A 220 -12.11 0.33 -1.16
N THR A 221 -11.29 -0.73 -1.10
CA THR A 221 -11.12 -1.53 0.11
C THR A 221 -9.86 -1.10 0.86
N ASP A 222 -9.79 -1.41 2.16
CA ASP A 222 -8.60 -1.14 2.97
C ASP A 222 -7.34 -1.72 2.32
N VAL A 223 -7.40 -2.96 1.83
CA VAL A 223 -6.29 -3.62 1.14
C VAL A 223 -5.87 -2.90 -0.14
N ALA A 224 -6.85 -2.34 -0.86
CA ALA A 224 -6.58 -1.65 -2.12
C ALA A 224 -5.98 -0.26 -1.93
N ALA A 225 -6.27 0.40 -0.80
CA ALA A 225 -5.81 1.75 -0.48
C ALA A 225 -4.60 1.80 0.45
N ARG A 226 -4.17 0.68 1.05
CA ARG A 226 -2.92 0.61 1.83
C ARG A 226 -1.71 0.97 0.97
N GLY A 227 -0.88 1.89 1.47
CA GLY A 227 0.33 2.36 0.80
C GLY A 227 0.09 3.22 -0.46
N LEU A 228 -1.15 3.69 -0.65
CA LEU A 228 -1.52 4.71 -1.63
C LEU A 228 -1.47 6.07 -0.95
N ASP A 229 -0.45 6.87 -1.26
CA ASP A 229 -0.36 8.26 -0.82
C ASP A 229 -1.24 9.12 -1.74
N ILE A 230 -2.39 9.57 -1.22
CA ILE A 230 -3.34 10.38 -1.98
C ILE A 230 -3.34 11.79 -1.39
N PRO A 231 -2.74 12.77 -2.07
CA PRO A 231 -2.73 14.13 -1.58
C PRO A 231 -4.14 14.72 -1.59
N SER A 232 -4.40 15.57 -0.59
CA SER A 232 -5.56 16.47 -0.54
C SER A 232 -6.93 15.79 -0.53
N VAL A 233 -7.04 14.60 0.09
CA VAL A 233 -8.35 13.99 0.36
C VAL A 233 -9.04 14.78 1.47
N VAL A 234 -10.23 15.31 1.17
CA VAL A 234 -10.97 16.17 2.11
C VAL A 234 -11.88 15.35 3.02
N TYR A 235 -12.36 14.20 2.53
CA TYR A 235 -13.19 13.30 3.31
C TYR A 235 -12.81 11.85 3.08
N THR A 236 -12.62 11.13 4.18
CA THR A 236 -12.53 9.66 4.15
C THR A 236 -13.72 9.08 4.90
N SER A 237 -14.46 8.18 4.25
CA SER A 237 -15.62 7.51 4.83
C SER A 237 -15.37 6.01 4.95
N PHE A 238 -15.56 5.40 6.12
CA PHE A 238 -15.55 3.94 6.27
C PHE A 238 -16.97 3.43 6.45
N ILE A 239 -17.36 2.46 5.62
CA ILE A 239 -18.67 1.83 5.70
C ILE A 239 -18.51 0.47 6.37
N SER A 240 -18.85 0.43 7.65
CA SER A 240 -18.98 -0.79 8.47
C SER A 240 -20.32 -0.74 9.23
N THR A 241 -20.42 -1.37 10.40
CA THR A 241 -21.55 -1.22 11.34
C THR A 241 -21.85 0.27 11.62
N TYR A 242 -20.83 1.12 11.54
CA TYR A 242 -20.87 2.58 11.67
C TYR A 242 -20.37 3.24 10.37
N MET A 243 -20.90 4.42 10.03
CA MET A 243 -20.31 5.28 9.00
C MET A 243 -19.37 6.26 9.71
N LYS A 244 -18.06 6.08 9.54
CA LYS A 244 -17.05 7.00 10.10
C LYS A 244 -16.63 7.99 9.02
N PHE A 245 -16.53 9.26 9.37
CA PHE A 245 -16.05 10.32 8.51
C PHE A 245 -14.78 10.93 9.10
N PHE A 246 -13.81 11.20 8.26
CA PHE A 246 -12.57 11.89 8.61
C PHE A 246 -12.48 13.15 7.77
N LYS A 247 -12.14 14.28 8.39
CA LYS A 247 -11.91 15.58 7.74
C LYS A 247 -10.54 16.10 8.14
#